data_AF-Q5WZU4-F1
#
_entry.id   AF-Q5WZU4-F1
#
_cell.length_a   1.000
_cell.length_b   1.000
_cell.length_c   1.000
_cell.angle_alpha   90.00
_cell.angle_beta   90.00
_cell.angle_gamma   90.00
#
_symmetry.space_group_name_H-M   'P 1'
#
loop_
_entity.id
_entity.type
_entity.pdbx_description
1 polymer ?
#
loop_
_entity_poly.entity_id
_entity_poly.type
_entity_poly.pdbx_seq_one_letter_code
_entity_poly.pdbx_strand_id
1 'polypeptide(L)'
;MKKTGSDVLKEFITTFEINYIFGNPGTTELKFLEAIEQCDNATYFLTLQESSTAGYAMITRKPALINLHNYVGLANAVCNMYNTFTSGIPL
;
A
#
# COMPACT_ATOMS: atom_id res chain seq x y z
N MET A 1 -6.40 25.58 7.57
CA MET A 1 -5.51 24.88 8.54
C MET A 1 -4.45 24.12 7.77
N LYS A 2 -3.22 24.01 8.28
CA LYS A 2 -2.20 23.12 7.70
C LYS A 2 -2.55 21.67 8.04
N LYS A 3 -2.50 20.77 7.05
CA LYS A 3 -2.66 19.31 7.21
C LYS A 3 -1.28 18.68 7.45
N THR A 4 -1.22 17.65 8.29
CA THR A 4 -0.03 16.80 8.43
C THR A 4 0.03 15.77 7.29
N GLY A 5 1.17 15.08 7.12
CA GLY A 5 1.26 13.99 6.15
C GLY A 5 0.28 12.84 6.43
N SER A 6 0.06 12.53 7.72
CA SER A 6 -0.93 11.53 8.15
C SER A 6 -2.36 11.95 7.77
N ASP A 7 -2.71 13.23 7.92
CA ASP A 7 -4.04 13.72 7.53
C ASP A 7 -4.30 13.55 6.02
N VAL A 8 -3.29 13.84 5.20
CA VAL A 8 -3.36 13.68 3.74
C VAL A 8 -3.46 12.19 3.36
N LEU A 9 -2.72 11.32 4.04
CA LEU A 9 -2.78 9.88 3.79
C LEU A 9 -4.15 9.29 4.12
N LYS A 10 -4.74 9.69 5.26
CA LYS A 10 -6.10 9.27 5.64
C LYS A 10 -7.13 9.69 4.61
N GLU A 11 -7.07 10.96 4.19
CA GLU A 11 -7.95 11.50 3.15
C GLU A 11 -7.81 10.73 1.83
N PHE A 12 -6.58 10.39 1.43
CA PHE A 12 -6.32 9.56 0.25
C PHE A 12 -7.00 8.18 0.36
N ILE A 13 -6.78 7.48 1.47
CA ILE A 13 -7.35 6.14 1.70
C ILE A 13 -8.88 6.17 1.68
N THR A 14 -9.49 7.16 2.35
CA THR A 14 -10.95 7.32 2.36
C THR A 14 -11.49 7.67 0.98
N THR A 15 -10.84 8.59 0.26
CA THR A 15 -11.29 9.06 -1.06
C THR A 15 -11.28 7.95 -2.11
N PHE A 16 -10.27 7.07 -2.07
CA PHE A 16 -10.10 5.97 -3.02
C PHE A 16 -10.67 4.64 -2.51
N GLU A 17 -11.37 4.64 -1.36
CA GLU A 17 -11.99 3.46 -0.74
C GLU A 17 -11.01 2.28 -0.58
N ILE A 18 -9.77 2.58 -0.18
CA ILE A 18 -8.71 1.58 -0.01
C ILE A 18 -8.87 0.89 1.35
N ASN A 19 -9.64 -0.18 1.37
CA ASN A 19 -9.95 -0.88 2.61
C ASN A 19 -8.84 -1.86 3.06
N TYR A 20 -7.98 -2.28 2.14
CA TYR A 20 -6.94 -3.27 2.41
C TYR A 20 -5.59 -2.78 1.88
N ILE A 21 -4.63 -2.69 2.79
CA ILE A 21 -3.27 -2.24 2.54
C ILE A 21 -2.35 -3.40 2.83
N PHE A 22 -1.40 -3.64 1.95
CA PHE A 22 -0.47 -4.76 2.07
C PHE A 22 0.93 -4.19 2.20
N GLY A 23 1.85 -4.91 2.86
CA GLY A 23 3.22 -4.45 2.85
C GLY A 23 4.20 -5.29 3.63
N ASN A 24 5.47 -4.93 3.43
CA ASN A 24 6.61 -5.43 4.18
C ASN A 24 7.39 -4.23 4.71
N PRO A 25 6.95 -3.64 5.84
CA PRO A 25 7.49 -2.38 6.33
C PRO A 25 8.81 -2.61 7.07
N GLY A 26 9.66 -1.58 7.11
CA GLY A 26 10.75 -1.46 8.06
C GLY A 26 10.57 -0.23 8.96
N THR A 27 11.63 0.12 9.69
CA THR A 27 11.56 1.17 10.72
C THR A 27 11.30 2.57 10.14
N THR A 28 11.64 2.79 8.88
CA THR A 28 11.38 4.06 8.18
C THR A 28 9.90 4.28 7.88
N GLU A 29 9.09 3.23 7.86
CA GLU A 29 7.66 3.29 7.53
C GLU A 29 6.76 3.37 8.77
N LEU A 30 7.32 3.47 9.99
CA LEU A 30 6.51 3.47 11.23
C LEU A 30 5.44 4.58 11.27
N LYS A 31 5.76 5.80 10.81
CA LYS A 31 4.78 6.90 10.76
C LYS A 31 3.67 6.67 9.74
N PHE A 32 3.94 5.92 8.69
CA PHE A 32 2.91 5.47 7.75
C PHE A 32 1.97 4.49 8.45
N LEU A 33 2.52 3.47 9.13
CA LEU A 33 1.73 2.47 9.86
C LEU A 33 0.86 3.09 10.96
N GLU A 34 1.42 4.01 11.76
CA GLU A 34 0.65 4.75 12.78
C GLU A 34 -0.54 5.51 12.17
N ALA A 35 -0.39 6.05 10.96
CA ALA A 35 -1.47 6.75 10.28
C ALA A 35 -2.55 5.78 9.73
N ILE A 36 -2.14 4.60 9.25
CA ILE A 36 -3.06 3.54 8.83
C ILE A 36 -3.87 3.01 10.02
N GLU A 37 -3.22 2.78 11.17
CA GLU A 37 -3.89 2.31 12.39
C GLU A 37 -5.01 3.25 12.84
N GLN A 38 -4.90 4.55 12.52
CA GLN A 38 -5.92 5.56 12.82
C GLN A 38 -7.02 5.67 11.75
N CYS A 39 -7.05 4.78 10.75
CA CYS A 39 -8.12 4.69 9.74
C CYS A 39 -9.09 3.56 10.11
N ASP A 40 -10.32 3.88 10.51
CA ASP A 40 -11.31 2.86 10.92
C ASP A 40 -11.70 1.90 9.79
N ASN A 41 -11.54 2.33 8.53
CA ASN A 41 -11.97 1.58 7.34
C ASN A 41 -10.82 0.89 6.59
N ALA A 42 -9.58 0.92 7.10
CA ALA A 42 -8.43 0.31 6.45
C ALA A 42 -7.79 -0.76 7.33
N THR A 43 -7.46 -1.92 6.74
CA THR A 43 -6.74 -3.01 7.41
C THR A 43 -5.38 -3.19 6.76
N TYR A 44 -4.32 -3.25 7.58
CA TYR A 44 -2.97 -3.53 7.13
C TYR A 44 -2.66 -5.04 7.21
N PHE A 45 -2.23 -5.63 6.09
CA PHE A 45 -1.77 -7.01 6.00
C PHE A 45 -0.26 -7.03 5.80
N LEU A 46 0.46 -7.66 6.73
CA LEU A 46 1.86 -7.98 6.53
C LEU A 46 1.99 -9.07 5.45
N THR A 47 2.79 -8.79 4.42
CA THR A 47 3.04 -9.69 3.30
C THR A 47 4.52 -9.87 3.08
N LEU A 48 4.95 -11.07 2.68
CA LEU A 48 6.35 -11.34 2.36
C LEU A 48 6.79 -10.79 1.00
N GLN A 49 5.85 -10.62 0.06
CA GLN A 49 6.11 -10.14 -1.31
C GLN A 49 4.86 -9.53 -1.94
N GLU A 50 5.06 -8.80 -3.03
CA GLU A 50 4.12 -7.86 -3.63
C GLU A 50 3.02 -8.53 -4.47
N SER A 51 3.26 -9.76 -4.89
CA SER A 51 2.32 -10.49 -5.75
C SER A 51 0.96 -10.71 -5.11
N SER A 52 0.89 -10.79 -3.77
CA SER A 52 -0.39 -10.92 -3.04
C SER A 52 -1.28 -9.70 -3.29
N THR A 53 -0.70 -8.51 -3.32
CA THR A 53 -1.41 -7.25 -3.55
C THR A 53 -1.92 -7.14 -4.98
N ALA A 54 -1.08 -7.53 -5.95
CA ALA A 54 -1.48 -7.61 -7.35
C ALA A 54 -2.63 -8.61 -7.55
N GLY A 55 -2.58 -9.75 -6.87
CA GLY A 55 -3.67 -10.74 -6.84
C GLY A 55 -4.99 -10.16 -6.34
N TYR A 56 -4.95 -9.42 -5.23
CA TYR A 56 -6.12 -8.71 -4.71
C TYR A 56 -6.68 -7.69 -5.72
N ALA A 57 -5.82 -6.87 -6.34
CA ALA A 57 -6.23 -5.89 -7.35
C ALA A 57 -6.90 -6.55 -8.56
N MET A 58 -6.34 -7.67 -9.04
CA MET A 58 -6.89 -8.43 -10.18
C MET A 58 -8.29 -8.99 -9.91
N ILE A 59 -8.48 -9.58 -8.73
CA ILE A 59 -9.75 -10.24 -8.35
C ILE A 59 -10.82 -9.19 -8.09
N THR A 60 -10.50 -8.14 -7.34
CA THR A 60 -11.48 -7.15 -6.91
C THR A 60 -11.75 -6.07 -7.96
N ARG A 61 -10.85 -5.89 -8.93
CA ARG A 61 -10.87 -4.78 -9.90
C ARG A 61 -10.90 -3.41 -9.23
N LYS A 62 -10.39 -3.32 -8.00
CA LYS A 62 -10.24 -2.08 -7.22
C LYS A 62 -8.76 -1.72 -7.09
N PRO A 63 -8.43 -0.42 -6.90
CA PRO A 63 -7.08 -0.01 -6.54
C PRO A 63 -6.60 -0.76 -5.30
N ALA A 64 -5.37 -1.24 -5.37
CA ALA A 64 -4.67 -1.82 -4.22
C ALA A 64 -3.48 -0.94 -3.83
N LEU A 65 -3.10 -0.98 -2.56
CA LEU A 65 -1.95 -0.24 -2.06
C LEU A 65 -0.93 -1.20 -1.46
N ILE A 66 0.32 -1.03 -1.87
CA ILE A 66 1.45 -1.75 -1.28
C ILE A 66 2.45 -0.81 -0.62
N ASN A 67 2.81 -1.12 0.63
CA ASN A 67 3.83 -0.44 1.40
C ASN A 67 5.12 -1.29 1.41
N LEU A 68 6.17 -0.75 0.79
CA LEU A 68 7.47 -1.40 0.65
C LEU A 68 8.50 -0.75 1.56
N HIS A 69 9.35 -1.56 2.17
CA HIS A 69 10.55 -1.04 2.81
C HIS A 69 11.50 -0.44 1.76
N ASN A 70 12.28 0.54 2.19
CA ASN A 70 13.29 1.19 1.35
C ASN A 70 14.39 0.23 0.87
N TYR A 71 15.21 0.70 -0.08
CA TYR A 71 16.36 0.00 -0.65
C TYR A 71 16.09 -1.45 -1.05
N VAL A 72 16.40 -2.41 -0.18
CA VAL A 72 16.31 -3.86 -0.44
C VAL A 72 14.85 -4.27 -0.64
N GLY A 73 13.91 -3.69 0.12
CA GLY A 73 12.48 -3.97 -0.07
C GLY A 73 12.00 -3.54 -1.46
N LEU A 74 12.35 -2.33 -1.88
CA LEU A 74 12.05 -1.82 -3.22
C LEU A 74 12.75 -2.63 -4.32
N ALA A 75 14.02 -3.00 -4.12
CA ALA A 75 14.77 -3.80 -5.09
C ALA A 75 14.12 -5.19 -5.31
N ASN A 76 13.60 -5.80 -4.24
CA ASN A 76 12.84 -7.04 -4.31
C ASN A 76 11.52 -6.87 -5.08
N ALA A 77 10.87 -5.71 -4.93
CA ALA A 77 9.57 -5.43 -5.53
C ALA A 77 9.60 -5.05 -7.01
N VAL A 78 10.70 -4.47 -7.49
CA VAL A 78 10.71 -3.69 -8.74
C VAL A 78 10.25 -4.49 -9.97
N CYS A 79 10.66 -5.76 -10.08
CA CYS A 79 10.27 -6.62 -11.20
C CYS A 79 8.77 -6.94 -11.17
N ASN A 80 8.22 -7.21 -9.99
CA ASN A 80 6.79 -7.48 -9.81
C ASN A 80 5.96 -6.22 -10.04
N MET A 81 6.42 -5.06 -9.59
CA MET A 81 5.78 -3.77 -9.88
C MET A 81 5.74 -3.49 -11.38
N TYR A 82 6.85 -3.72 -12.09
CA TYR A 82 6.91 -3.55 -13.54
C TYR A 82 5.93 -4.50 -14.25
N ASN A 83 5.90 -5.77 -13.86
CA ASN A 83 4.94 -6.74 -14.40
C ASN A 83 3.48 -6.33 -14.13
N THR A 84 3.21 -5.77 -12.95
CA THR A 84 1.87 -5.32 -12.56
C THR A 84 1.44 -4.13 -13.41
N PHE A 85 2.35 -3.18 -13.64
CA PHE A 85 2.15 -2.03 -14.52
C PHE A 85 1.89 -2.45 -15.96
N THR A 86 2.73 -3.31 -16.55
CA THR A 86 2.56 -3.76 -17.94
C THR A 86 1.32 -4.64 -18.15
N SER A 87 0.85 -5.30 -17.09
CA SER A 87 -0.38 -6.10 -17.10
C SER A 87 -1.65 -5.26 -16.92
N GLY A 88 -1.54 -3.95 -16.68
CA GLY A 88 -2.70 -3.06 -16.47
C GLY A 88 -3.46 -3.35 -15.17
N ILE A 89 -2.78 -3.87 -14.16
CA ILE A 89 -3.37 -4.14 -12.84
C ILE A 89 -3.32 -2.84 -12.02
N PRO A 90 -4.41 -2.44 -11.35
CA PRO A 90 -4.46 -1.20 -10.57
C PRO A 90 -3.79 -1.37 -9.20
N LEU A 91 -2.46 -1.31 -9.20
CA LEU A 91 -1.57 -1.36 -8.03
C LEU A 91 -0.70 -0.09 -7.94
#